data_AF-A0A0F5W349-F1
#
_entry.id   AF-A0A0F5W349-F1
#
_cell.length_a   1.000
_cell.length_b   1.000
_cell.length_c   1.000
_cell.angle_alpha   90.00
_cell.angle_beta   90.00
_cell.angle_gamma   90.00
#
_symmetry.space_group_name_H-M   'P 1'
#
loop_
_entity.id
_entity.type
_entity.pdbx_description
1 polymer ?
#
loop_
_entity_poly.entity_id
_entity_poly.type
_entity_poly.pdbx_seq_one_letter_code
_entity_poly.pdbx_strand_id
1 'polypeptide(L)'
;MDDSTSVDAERPTGTLARLRKHWLLTSAVALAVLATATAVPVVLADSGGDPPCQEIPASTRALAKDPAAATRALDPGDQLTLFGAVRDLLVHENPCGDGGKVLGQVVDAATRAPAGGKPHTLAQARSAYAVVAAFDDKDVPAGMAPGLARLLAEYVVDANRYLSPDDESYTPAADATSAAPDDTGWTPYGRFLAPGEAHADFEHTQPYSSVHADPEALMAELAKDPEAFAILYDAQRAYLAYYLERLTRAGADPDYHPEPDKDGTVQPTDTWVDIDLEHLTDRVGALMNRRARYAREGTIADLAVFDKAVRRHTRGAYQAAARQLSSRPPVGDIAERPVSGPVGGDLMDGRHQLFTVLDAWTKARNVPRKRAADLRQLMDDRYVRALWMTF
;
A
#
# COMPACT_ATOMS: atom_id res chain seq x y z
N MET A 1 -26.80 -31.74 54.71
CA MET A 1 -28.06 -31.46 54.00
C MET A 1 -27.78 -31.75 52.53
N ASP A 2 -27.37 -32.98 52.23
CA ASP A 2 -28.18 -34.23 52.20
C ASP A 2 -29.13 -34.14 51.01
N ASP A 3 -29.27 -35.11 50.11
CA ASP A 3 -28.82 -36.50 49.95
C ASP A 3 -29.08 -36.78 48.44
N SER A 4 -28.23 -37.48 47.67
CA SER A 4 -28.29 -38.94 47.39
C SER A 4 -29.66 -39.41 46.84
N THR A 5 -29.84 -40.35 45.91
CA THR A 5 -29.04 -41.27 45.09
C THR A 5 -30.07 -42.08 44.26
N SER A 6 -29.62 -42.61 43.11
CA SER A 6 -30.03 -43.84 42.39
C SER A 6 -31.23 -44.68 42.88
N VAL A 7 -31.98 -45.28 41.94
CA VAL A 7 -32.25 -46.75 41.91
C VAL A 7 -32.45 -47.22 40.44
N ASP A 8 -31.61 -48.16 40.02
CA ASP A 8 -31.78 -49.11 38.91
C ASP A 8 -32.82 -50.20 39.25
N ALA A 9 -33.53 -50.77 38.27
CA ALA A 9 -33.97 -52.17 38.32
C ALA A 9 -34.42 -52.74 36.95
N GLU A 10 -33.58 -53.59 36.39
CA GLU A 10 -33.82 -54.97 35.88
C GLU A 10 -34.98 -55.34 34.91
N ARG A 11 -34.56 -55.97 33.79
CA ARG A 11 -35.23 -57.00 32.94
C ARG A 11 -35.51 -58.29 33.75
N PRO A 12 -36.38 -59.29 33.36
CA PRO A 12 -36.33 -59.98 32.04
C PRO A 12 -37.54 -60.85 31.53
N THR A 13 -37.33 -61.44 30.35
CA THR A 13 -37.75 -62.77 29.81
C THR A 13 -39.14 -63.05 29.20
N GLY A 14 -39.12 -63.70 28.01
CA GLY A 14 -40.15 -64.63 27.51
C GLY A 14 -40.23 -64.77 25.96
N THR A 15 -39.40 -65.59 25.31
CA THR A 15 -39.68 -66.94 24.69
C THR A 15 -40.31 -67.02 23.27
N LEU A 16 -39.45 -67.37 22.28
CA LEU A 16 -39.53 -68.39 21.21
C LEU A 16 -40.77 -68.57 20.30
N ALA A 17 -40.54 -68.45 18.98
CA ALA A 17 -40.97 -69.44 17.97
C ALA A 17 -40.05 -69.44 16.72
N ARG A 18 -39.76 -70.64 16.21
CA ARG A 18 -38.78 -71.04 15.17
C ARG A 18 -39.49 -71.45 13.87
N LEU A 19 -38.79 -71.36 12.72
CA LEU A 19 -38.59 -72.35 11.62
C LEU A 19 -38.56 -71.67 10.23
N ARG A 20 -37.39 -71.46 9.62
CA ARG A 20 -36.64 -72.35 8.68
C ARG A 20 -37.31 -72.62 7.32
N LYS A 21 -36.67 -72.13 6.25
CA LYS A 21 -36.22 -72.99 5.12
C LYS A 21 -35.11 -72.30 4.29
N HIS A 22 -34.02 -73.04 4.10
CA HIS A 22 -32.84 -72.75 3.28
C HIS A 22 -33.01 -73.23 1.83
N TRP A 23 -32.30 -72.63 0.87
CA TRP A 23 -31.26 -73.25 -0.02
C TRP A 23 -30.79 -72.17 -1.03
N LEU A 24 -29.57 -71.62 -0.98
CA LEU A 24 -28.24 -72.10 -1.43
C LEU A 24 -27.93 -71.96 -2.94
N LEU A 25 -26.70 -71.49 -3.20
CA LEU A 25 -25.83 -71.60 -4.41
C LEU A 25 -25.88 -70.44 -5.43
N THR A 26 -24.91 -69.50 -5.50
CA THR A 26 -23.45 -69.52 -5.87
C THR A 26 -23.16 -69.33 -7.37
N SER A 27 -22.37 -68.29 -7.69
CA SER A 27 -21.31 -68.15 -8.73
C SER A 27 -20.85 -66.67 -8.70
N ALA A 28 -19.64 -66.25 -8.30
CA ALA A 28 -18.27 -66.55 -8.78
C ALA A 28 -18.18 -66.30 -10.30
N VAL A 29 -17.33 -65.49 -10.94
CA VAL A 29 -16.01 -64.84 -10.71
C VAL A 29 -15.89 -63.74 -11.80
N ALA A 30 -15.20 -62.62 -11.54
CA ALA A 30 -14.23 -62.03 -12.48
C ALA A 30 -13.57 -60.77 -11.91
N LEU A 31 -12.25 -60.86 -11.74
CA LEU A 31 -11.35 -59.71 -11.62
C LEU A 31 -11.47 -58.79 -12.82
N ALA A 32 -11.47 -57.48 -12.56
CA ALA A 32 -10.88 -56.49 -13.46
C ALA A 32 -10.13 -55.47 -12.61
N VAL A 33 -8.85 -55.76 -12.39
CA VAL A 33 -7.84 -54.76 -12.04
C VAL A 33 -7.73 -53.82 -13.24
N LEU A 34 -8.26 -52.61 -13.11
CA LEU A 34 -7.85 -51.49 -13.94
C LEU A 34 -7.13 -50.51 -13.05
N ALA A 35 -5.80 -50.66 -13.06
CA ALA A 35 -4.86 -49.67 -12.63
C ALA A 35 -5.05 -48.40 -13.46
N THR A 36 -5.84 -47.45 -12.97
CA THR A 36 -5.63 -46.05 -13.32
C THR A 36 -4.44 -45.59 -12.50
N ALA A 37 -3.26 -45.77 -13.09
CA ALA A 37 -2.06 -45.03 -12.72
C ALA A 37 -2.36 -43.53 -12.93
N THR A 38 -3.00 -42.89 -11.96
CA THR A 38 -2.81 -41.46 -11.78
C THR A 38 -1.35 -41.32 -11.40
N ALA A 39 -0.56 -40.78 -12.32
CA ALA A 39 0.81 -40.40 -12.09
C ALA A 39 0.84 -39.49 -10.86
N VAL A 40 1.08 -40.08 -9.70
CA VAL A 40 1.71 -39.37 -8.60
C VAL A 40 3.07 -38.99 -9.17
N PRO A 41 3.38 -37.69 -9.37
CA PRO A 41 4.77 -37.34 -9.58
C PRO A 41 5.47 -37.80 -8.31
N VAL A 42 6.18 -38.92 -8.41
CA VAL A 42 7.22 -39.28 -7.46
C VAL A 42 8.27 -38.20 -7.68
N VAL A 43 8.08 -37.08 -7.00
CA VAL A 43 9.10 -36.07 -6.82
C VAL A 43 10.16 -36.80 -6.02
N LEU A 44 11.24 -37.16 -6.73
CA LEU A 44 12.52 -37.47 -6.11
C LEU A 44 12.76 -36.37 -5.08
N ALA A 45 12.78 -36.77 -3.81
CA ALA A 45 13.04 -35.91 -2.68
C ALA A 45 14.40 -35.24 -2.88
N ASP A 46 14.39 -34.08 -3.51
CA ASP A 46 15.50 -33.17 -3.43
C ASP A 46 15.51 -32.67 -1.99
N SER A 47 16.56 -33.05 -1.29
CA SER A 47 16.74 -32.78 0.12
C SER A 47 17.23 -31.35 0.28
N GLY A 48 16.30 -30.41 0.08
CA GLY A 48 16.43 -28.99 0.41
C GLY A 48 15.13 -28.56 1.06
N GLY A 49 15.16 -28.18 2.33
CA GLY A 49 13.99 -28.01 3.19
C GLY A 49 13.12 -26.79 2.92
N ASP A 50 13.00 -26.36 1.67
CA ASP A 50 12.14 -25.24 1.28
C ASP A 50 10.78 -25.76 0.80
N PRO A 51 9.67 -25.12 1.19
CA PRO A 51 8.34 -25.49 0.70
C PRO A 51 8.31 -25.43 -0.84
N PRO A 52 7.62 -26.39 -1.50
CA PRO A 52 7.51 -26.40 -2.94
C PRO A 52 6.91 -25.07 -3.42
N CYS A 53 7.44 -24.54 -4.54
CA CYS A 53 6.93 -23.28 -5.07
C CYS A 53 5.43 -23.41 -5.41
N GLN A 54 4.71 -22.32 -5.26
CA GLN A 54 3.27 -22.22 -5.48
C GLN A 54 2.99 -21.69 -6.90
N GLU A 55 2.29 -22.47 -7.72
CA GLU A 55 1.90 -22.01 -9.05
C GLU A 55 0.80 -20.94 -8.94
N ILE A 56 1.01 -19.80 -9.61
CA ILE A 56 -0.03 -18.78 -9.73
C ILE A 56 -1.05 -19.22 -10.79
N PRO A 57 -2.34 -19.39 -10.41
CA PRO A 57 -3.37 -19.87 -11.33
C PRO A 57 -3.51 -19.01 -12.59
N ALA A 58 -3.91 -19.65 -13.71
CA ALA A 58 -4.17 -18.95 -14.97
C ALA A 58 -5.24 -17.85 -14.83
N SER A 59 -6.23 -18.05 -13.95
CA SER A 59 -7.24 -17.04 -13.61
C SER A 59 -6.62 -15.80 -12.97
N THR A 60 -5.73 -15.97 -11.98
CA THR A 60 -4.99 -14.86 -11.35
C THR A 60 -4.09 -14.15 -12.35
N ARG A 61 -3.40 -14.90 -13.21
CA ARG A 61 -2.59 -14.33 -14.32
C ARG A 61 -3.42 -13.50 -15.30
N ALA A 62 -4.68 -13.85 -15.51
CA ALA A 62 -5.56 -13.08 -16.38
C ALA A 62 -5.95 -11.72 -15.78
N LEU A 63 -6.03 -11.60 -14.45
CA LEU A 63 -6.35 -10.34 -13.77
C LEU A 63 -5.33 -9.24 -14.09
N ALA A 64 -4.05 -9.59 -14.24
CA ALA A 64 -2.98 -8.64 -14.60
C ALA A 64 -3.21 -7.91 -15.95
N LYS A 65 -4.16 -8.38 -16.77
CA LYS A 65 -4.50 -7.82 -18.08
C LYS A 65 -5.91 -7.22 -18.14
N ASP A 66 -6.66 -7.28 -17.04
CA ASP A 66 -8.03 -6.78 -16.94
C ASP A 66 -8.19 -5.96 -15.65
N PRO A 67 -7.92 -4.63 -15.71
CA PRO A 67 -8.03 -3.74 -14.54
C PRO A 67 -9.37 -3.80 -13.82
N ALA A 68 -10.48 -3.95 -14.57
CA ALA A 68 -11.81 -4.00 -13.99
C ALA A 68 -12.06 -5.33 -13.26
N ALA A 69 -11.55 -6.46 -13.78
CA ALA A 69 -11.59 -7.72 -13.07
C ALA A 69 -10.64 -7.73 -11.86
N ALA A 70 -9.43 -7.16 -12.00
CA ALA A 70 -8.46 -7.05 -10.91
C ALA A 70 -9.02 -6.23 -9.75
N THR A 71 -9.58 -5.05 -10.02
CA THR A 71 -10.25 -4.20 -9.00
C THR A 71 -11.34 -4.99 -8.28
N ARG A 72 -12.21 -5.69 -9.02
CA ARG A 72 -13.27 -6.50 -8.40
C ARG A 72 -12.75 -7.66 -7.56
N ALA A 73 -11.60 -8.22 -7.91
CA ALA A 73 -10.99 -9.32 -7.17
C ALA A 73 -10.27 -8.83 -5.90
N LEU A 74 -9.79 -7.58 -5.88
CA LEU A 74 -9.08 -6.99 -4.73
C LEU A 74 -9.96 -6.07 -3.86
N ASP A 75 -11.19 -5.75 -4.29
CA ASP A 75 -12.12 -4.95 -3.50
C ASP A 75 -12.69 -5.77 -2.33
N PRO A 76 -12.34 -5.45 -1.07
CA PRO A 76 -12.80 -6.20 0.10
C PRO A 76 -14.25 -5.84 0.50
N GLY A 77 -14.85 -4.83 -0.14
CA GLY A 77 -16.08 -4.15 0.27
C GLY A 77 -15.89 -3.19 1.45
N ASP A 78 -16.87 -2.32 1.70
CA ASP A 78 -16.80 -1.27 2.73
C ASP A 78 -16.57 -1.82 4.14
N GLN A 79 -17.07 -3.03 4.41
CA GLN A 79 -16.99 -3.71 5.71
C GLN A 79 -15.85 -4.74 5.75
N LEU A 80 -14.95 -4.73 4.76
CA LEU A 80 -13.81 -5.63 4.64
C LEU A 80 -14.14 -7.14 4.63
N THR A 81 -15.40 -7.51 4.39
CA THR A 81 -15.88 -8.90 4.46
C THR A 81 -15.16 -9.87 3.52
N LEU A 82 -14.63 -9.37 2.40
CA LEU A 82 -13.89 -10.18 1.43
C LEU A 82 -12.36 -10.10 1.60
N PHE A 83 -11.86 -9.45 2.66
CA PHE A 83 -10.42 -9.28 2.89
C PHE A 83 -9.65 -10.60 2.94
N GLY A 84 -10.24 -11.67 3.50
CA GLY A 84 -9.63 -13.01 3.47
C GLY A 84 -9.32 -13.49 2.05
N ALA A 85 -10.23 -13.27 1.10
CA ALA A 85 -10.03 -13.65 -0.30
C ALA A 85 -8.94 -12.79 -0.98
N VAL A 86 -8.85 -11.51 -0.63
CA VAL A 86 -7.77 -10.62 -1.11
C VAL A 86 -6.41 -11.14 -0.64
N ARG A 87 -6.30 -11.49 0.65
CA ARG A 87 -5.06 -12.02 1.23
C ARG A 87 -4.67 -13.36 0.60
N ASP A 88 -5.62 -14.27 0.42
CA ASP A 88 -5.38 -15.59 -0.19
C ASP A 88 -4.94 -15.48 -1.66
N LEU A 89 -5.32 -14.40 -2.35
CA LEU A 89 -4.92 -14.12 -3.74
C LEU A 89 -3.49 -13.56 -3.83
N LEU A 90 -3.08 -12.73 -2.87
CA LEU A 90 -1.84 -11.95 -2.95
C LEU A 90 -0.67 -12.56 -2.18
N VAL A 91 -0.92 -13.14 -1.00
CA VAL A 91 0.13 -13.53 -0.06
C VAL A 91 0.56 -14.98 -0.35
N HIS A 92 1.57 -15.10 -1.22
CA HIS A 92 2.19 -16.38 -1.58
C HIS A 92 3.66 -16.39 -1.14
N GLU A 93 4.04 -17.30 -0.23
CA GLU A 93 5.41 -17.37 0.32
C GLU A 93 6.49 -17.64 -0.74
N ASN A 94 6.21 -18.48 -1.73
CA ASN A 94 7.19 -18.90 -2.73
C ASN A 94 6.55 -19.09 -4.13
N PRO A 95 6.14 -18.02 -4.83
CA PRO A 95 5.49 -18.16 -6.13
C PRO A 95 6.46 -18.66 -7.21
N CYS A 96 6.04 -19.67 -7.99
CA CYS A 96 6.88 -20.25 -9.04
C CYS A 96 7.19 -19.24 -10.17
N GLY A 97 8.43 -19.24 -10.66
CA GLY A 97 8.83 -18.55 -11.88
C GLY A 97 8.60 -17.03 -11.82
N ASP A 98 7.77 -16.51 -12.73
CA ASP A 98 7.39 -15.09 -12.79
C ASP A 98 6.21 -14.73 -11.86
N GLY A 99 5.79 -15.63 -10.98
CA GLY A 99 4.56 -15.50 -10.19
C GLY A 99 4.49 -14.22 -9.36
N GLY A 100 5.55 -13.85 -8.65
CA GLY A 100 5.58 -12.59 -7.88
C GLY A 100 5.44 -11.35 -8.77
N LYS A 101 6.05 -11.35 -9.96
CA LYS A 101 5.88 -10.28 -10.95
C LYS A 101 4.43 -10.18 -11.41
N VAL A 102 3.77 -11.31 -11.67
CA VAL A 102 2.34 -11.33 -12.03
C VAL A 102 1.49 -10.75 -10.91
N LEU A 103 1.71 -11.17 -9.66
CA LEU A 103 0.96 -10.64 -8.51
C LEU A 103 1.12 -9.12 -8.40
N GLY A 104 2.35 -8.60 -8.61
CA GLY A 104 2.59 -7.16 -8.67
C GLY A 104 1.84 -6.46 -9.81
N GLN A 105 1.68 -7.11 -10.97
CA GLN A 105 0.88 -6.59 -12.08
C GLN A 105 -0.62 -6.64 -11.80
N VAL A 106 -1.11 -7.63 -11.04
CA VAL A 106 -2.50 -7.68 -10.58
C VAL A 106 -2.80 -6.52 -9.65
N VAL A 107 -1.91 -6.24 -8.69
CA VAL A 107 -2.01 -5.08 -7.79
C VAL A 107 -2.06 -3.78 -8.60
N ASP A 108 -1.07 -3.56 -9.48
CA ASP A 108 -1.00 -2.36 -10.32
C ASP A 108 -2.27 -2.17 -11.17
N ALA A 109 -2.77 -3.24 -11.78
CA ALA A 109 -3.99 -3.21 -12.58
C ALA A 109 -5.26 -2.93 -11.75
N ALA A 110 -5.32 -3.40 -10.50
CA ALA A 110 -6.47 -3.22 -9.62
C ALA A 110 -6.54 -1.81 -9.02
N THR A 111 -5.41 -1.14 -8.80
CA THR A 111 -5.38 0.10 -8.02
C THR A 111 -5.12 1.35 -8.85
N ARG A 112 -4.50 1.22 -10.03
CA ARG A 112 -4.24 2.36 -10.93
C ARG A 112 -5.53 3.02 -11.43
N ALA A 113 -5.52 4.34 -11.54
CA ALA A 113 -6.60 5.11 -12.16
C ALA A 113 -6.97 4.60 -13.58
N PRO A 114 -8.25 4.62 -14.00
CA PRO A 114 -8.67 4.00 -15.27
C PRO A 114 -8.00 4.58 -16.54
N ALA A 115 -7.58 5.84 -16.48
CA ALA A 115 -6.80 6.53 -17.50
C ALA A 115 -6.21 7.83 -16.91
N GLY A 116 -5.17 8.38 -17.53
CA GLY A 116 -4.63 9.69 -17.12
C GLY A 116 -5.71 10.77 -17.12
N GLY A 117 -5.73 11.59 -16.07
CA GLY A 117 -6.75 12.62 -15.85
C GLY A 117 -8.10 12.07 -15.35
N LYS A 118 -8.21 10.78 -15.03
CA LYS A 118 -9.40 10.20 -14.39
C LYS A 118 -9.15 9.95 -12.91
N PRO A 119 -10.08 10.36 -12.02
CA PRO A 119 -9.97 10.06 -10.59
C PRO A 119 -10.05 8.56 -10.31
N HIS A 120 -9.46 8.15 -9.19
CA HIS A 120 -9.67 6.84 -8.61
C HIS A 120 -11.14 6.64 -8.22
N THR A 121 -11.62 5.41 -8.41
CA THR A 121 -12.95 5.00 -7.95
C THR A 121 -12.89 4.45 -6.52
N LEU A 122 -14.03 4.44 -5.83
CA LEU A 122 -14.10 3.93 -4.46
C LEU A 122 -13.66 2.46 -4.33
N ALA A 123 -13.95 1.61 -5.32
CA ALA A 123 -13.50 0.23 -5.33
C ALA A 123 -11.97 0.10 -5.47
N GLN A 124 -11.33 1.00 -6.23
CA GLN A 124 -9.86 1.03 -6.36
C GLN A 124 -9.20 1.50 -5.07
N ALA A 125 -9.76 2.52 -4.42
CA ALA A 125 -9.27 3.00 -3.12
C ALA A 125 -9.37 1.92 -2.03
N ARG A 126 -10.50 1.20 -1.95
CA ARG A 126 -10.62 0.05 -1.03
C ARG A 126 -9.67 -1.09 -1.37
N SER A 127 -9.43 -1.33 -2.66
CA SER A 127 -8.43 -2.31 -3.11
C SER A 127 -7.03 -1.89 -2.66
N ALA A 128 -6.69 -0.60 -2.74
CA ALA A 128 -5.40 -0.09 -2.28
C ALA A 128 -5.22 -0.30 -0.78
N TYR A 129 -6.23 0.04 0.04
CA TYR A 129 -6.25 -0.28 1.47
C TYR A 129 -6.04 -1.78 1.72
N ALA A 130 -6.82 -2.63 1.05
CA ALA A 130 -6.76 -4.08 1.24
C ALA A 130 -5.40 -4.69 0.86
N VAL A 131 -4.77 -4.18 -0.20
CA VAL A 131 -3.44 -4.64 -0.60
C VAL A 131 -2.42 -4.25 0.46
N VAL A 132 -2.42 -2.99 0.93
CA VAL A 132 -1.49 -2.56 1.99
C VAL A 132 -1.72 -3.39 3.26
N ALA A 133 -2.98 -3.61 3.66
CA ALA A 133 -3.31 -4.45 4.80
C ALA A 133 -2.93 -5.93 4.63
N ALA A 134 -2.99 -6.48 3.41
CA ALA A 134 -2.60 -7.85 3.16
C ALA A 134 -1.11 -8.10 3.39
N PHE A 135 -0.28 -7.04 3.27
CA PHE A 135 1.16 -7.08 3.50
C PHE A 135 1.59 -6.52 4.86
N ASP A 136 0.64 -6.22 5.75
CA ASP A 136 0.96 -5.88 7.13
C ASP A 136 1.59 -7.10 7.84
N ASP A 137 2.83 -6.94 8.32
CA ASP A 137 3.69 -8.00 8.87
C ASP A 137 3.85 -9.24 7.95
N LYS A 138 3.84 -9.07 6.63
CA LYS A 138 4.13 -10.14 5.65
C LYS A 138 5.27 -9.79 4.71
N ASP A 139 6.07 -10.79 4.40
CA ASP A 139 7.12 -10.67 3.39
C ASP A 139 6.52 -10.44 1.99
N VAL A 140 7.17 -9.57 1.23
CA VAL A 140 6.79 -9.33 -0.16
C VAL A 140 7.40 -10.39 -1.07
N PRO A 141 6.61 -11.12 -1.87
CA PRO A 141 7.13 -12.14 -2.77
C PRO A 141 8.12 -11.56 -3.79
N ALA A 142 9.17 -12.32 -4.11
CA ALA A 142 10.20 -11.89 -5.05
C ALA A 142 9.60 -11.45 -6.39
N GLY A 143 9.95 -10.23 -6.83
CA GLY A 143 9.46 -9.63 -8.08
C GLY A 143 8.13 -8.88 -7.98
N MET A 144 7.42 -8.95 -6.84
CA MET A 144 6.17 -8.21 -6.62
C MET A 144 6.40 -6.74 -6.23
N ALA A 145 7.55 -6.43 -5.63
CA ALA A 145 7.84 -5.12 -5.05
C ALA A 145 7.58 -3.91 -5.98
N PRO A 146 7.94 -3.93 -7.28
CA PRO A 146 7.64 -2.81 -8.17
C PRO A 146 6.13 -2.54 -8.35
N GLY A 147 5.28 -3.57 -8.29
CA GLY A 147 3.83 -3.40 -8.39
C GLY A 147 3.23 -2.72 -7.16
N LEU A 148 3.68 -3.13 -5.97
CA LEU A 148 3.29 -2.52 -4.70
C LEU A 148 3.82 -1.07 -4.58
N ALA A 149 5.02 -0.81 -5.10
CA ALA A 149 5.55 0.55 -5.17
C ALA A 149 4.74 1.47 -6.09
N ARG A 150 4.22 0.95 -7.22
CA ARG A 150 3.31 1.70 -8.10
C ARG A 150 1.99 2.00 -7.40
N LEU A 151 1.43 1.06 -6.64
CA LEU A 151 0.26 1.33 -5.81
C LEU A 151 0.52 2.49 -4.84
N LEU A 152 1.59 2.45 -4.05
CA LEU A 152 1.88 3.54 -3.11
C LEU A 152 2.17 4.87 -3.82
N ALA A 153 2.68 4.83 -5.06
CA ALA A 153 2.85 6.02 -5.88
C ALA A 153 1.52 6.58 -6.41
N GLU A 154 0.58 5.73 -6.82
CA GLU A 154 -0.78 6.12 -7.26
C GLU A 154 -1.59 6.78 -6.13
N TYR A 155 -1.29 6.42 -4.88
CA TYR A 155 -1.92 6.95 -3.67
C TYR A 155 -0.93 7.76 -2.82
N VAL A 156 0.03 8.47 -3.47
CA VAL A 156 1.13 9.16 -2.77
C VAL A 156 0.64 10.19 -1.75
N VAL A 157 -0.49 10.87 -2.01
CA VAL A 157 -1.11 11.81 -1.06
C VAL A 157 -1.58 11.07 0.18
N ASP A 158 -2.38 10.02 0.00
CA ASP A 158 -2.97 9.23 1.08
C ASP A 158 -1.89 8.53 1.93
N ALA A 159 -0.86 7.97 1.30
CA ALA A 159 0.26 7.34 1.98
C ALA A 159 1.17 8.34 2.74
N ASN A 160 1.23 9.60 2.31
CA ASN A 160 1.92 10.67 3.04
C ASN A 160 1.05 11.22 4.18
N ARG A 161 -0.27 11.15 4.06
CA ARG A 161 -1.19 11.59 5.10
C ARG A 161 -1.21 10.64 6.29
N TYR A 162 -1.08 9.33 6.07
CA TYR A 162 -1.03 8.35 7.16
C TYR A 162 0.02 8.74 8.21
N LEU A 163 -0.44 8.97 9.45
CA LEU A 163 0.42 9.23 10.61
C LEU A 163 0.43 8.04 11.56
N SER A 164 -0.76 7.57 11.86
CA SER A 164 -1.04 6.46 12.77
C SER A 164 -2.48 6.02 12.55
N PRO A 165 -2.88 4.85 13.06
CA PRO A 165 -4.28 4.50 13.12
C PRO A 165 -5.11 5.60 13.82
N ASP A 166 -6.30 5.90 13.30
CA ASP A 166 -7.20 6.97 13.77
C ASP A 166 -8.59 6.38 14.09
N ASP A 167 -9.12 6.67 15.28
CA ASP A 167 -10.44 6.20 15.73
C ASP A 167 -11.60 7.00 15.12
N GLU A 168 -11.30 8.06 14.38
CA GLU A 168 -12.24 8.79 13.52
C GLU A 168 -12.25 8.26 12.06
N SER A 169 -11.40 7.29 11.72
CA SER A 169 -11.39 6.67 10.39
C SER A 169 -12.31 5.45 10.32
N TYR A 170 -13.55 5.68 9.88
CA TYR A 170 -14.64 4.70 9.92
C TYR A 170 -14.62 3.64 8.82
N THR A 171 -14.00 3.93 7.67
CA THR A 171 -14.09 3.09 6.47
C THR A 171 -12.75 3.02 5.75
N PRO A 172 -12.41 1.91 5.07
CA PRO A 172 -11.12 1.73 4.39
C PRO A 172 -10.89 2.66 3.19
N ALA A 173 -11.93 3.37 2.73
CA ALA A 173 -11.83 4.36 1.68
C ALA A 173 -12.94 5.41 1.82
N ALA A 174 -12.63 6.64 1.44
CA ALA A 174 -13.58 7.74 1.36
C ALA A 174 -13.94 8.03 -0.10
N ASP A 175 -15.22 8.33 -0.33
CA ASP A 175 -15.65 8.86 -1.63
C ASP A 175 -15.33 10.36 -1.75
N ALA A 176 -15.51 10.89 -2.95
CA ALA A 176 -15.18 12.29 -3.23
C ALA A 176 -15.99 13.31 -2.41
N THR A 177 -17.18 12.92 -1.92
CA THR A 177 -18.01 13.80 -1.08
C THR A 177 -17.45 13.86 0.33
N SER A 178 -17.09 12.69 0.86
CA SER A 178 -16.55 12.53 2.21
C SER A 178 -15.13 13.09 2.32
N ALA A 179 -14.35 13.04 1.23
CA ALA A 179 -13.01 13.61 1.17
C ALA A 179 -12.98 15.12 0.87
N ALA A 180 -14.11 15.72 0.50
CA ALA A 180 -14.18 17.13 0.16
C ALA A 180 -13.79 18.00 1.37
N PRO A 181 -13.04 19.09 1.15
CA PRO A 181 -12.73 20.01 2.23
C PRO A 181 -14.00 20.68 2.79
N ASP A 182 -13.99 20.96 4.08
CA ASP A 182 -15.00 21.74 4.78
C ASP A 182 -14.96 23.23 4.39
N ASP A 183 -15.82 24.04 5.00
CA ASP A 183 -15.92 25.48 4.74
C ASP A 183 -14.63 26.25 5.08
N THR A 184 -13.75 25.68 5.90
CA THR A 184 -12.42 26.23 6.22
C THR A 184 -11.33 25.78 5.24
N GLY A 185 -11.67 24.92 4.28
CA GLY A 185 -10.71 24.31 3.36
C GLY A 185 -9.99 23.09 3.95
N TRP A 186 -10.40 22.60 5.11
CA TRP A 186 -9.76 21.46 5.79
C TRP A 186 -10.38 20.13 5.37
N THR A 187 -9.54 19.11 5.21
CA THR A 187 -9.95 17.72 4.99
C THR A 187 -8.88 16.79 5.58
N PRO A 188 -9.25 15.63 6.14
CA PRO A 188 -8.27 14.69 6.66
C PRO A 188 -7.50 13.98 5.54
N TYR A 189 -7.91 14.07 4.26
CA TYR A 189 -7.27 13.34 3.14
C TYR A 189 -6.16 14.12 2.43
N GLY A 190 -5.73 15.25 3.01
CA GLY A 190 -4.65 16.08 2.47
C GLY A 190 -5.13 17.21 1.58
N ARG A 191 -4.19 18.00 1.03
CA ARG A 191 -4.51 19.23 0.29
C ARG A 191 -4.50 19.04 -1.22
N PHE A 192 -5.22 19.95 -1.88
CA PHE A 192 -5.26 20.09 -3.33
C PHE A 192 -5.84 18.89 -4.09
N LEU A 193 -6.72 18.14 -3.43
CA LEU A 193 -7.34 16.92 -3.95
C LEU A 193 -8.16 17.18 -5.22
N ALA A 194 -8.11 16.24 -6.16
CA ALA A 194 -8.91 16.32 -7.37
C ALA A 194 -10.40 16.17 -7.03
N PRO A 195 -11.27 17.04 -7.56
CA PRO A 195 -12.71 16.84 -7.42
C PRO A 195 -13.12 15.48 -8.00
N GLY A 196 -13.96 14.74 -7.28
CA GLY A 196 -14.48 13.46 -7.75
C GLY A 196 -13.54 12.27 -7.51
N GLU A 197 -12.43 12.45 -6.79
CA GLU A 197 -11.50 11.38 -6.43
C GLU A 197 -11.88 10.67 -5.13
N ALA A 198 -11.80 9.34 -5.16
CA ALA A 198 -11.87 8.52 -3.96
C ALA A 198 -10.47 8.32 -3.38
N HIS A 199 -10.39 8.26 -2.05
CA HIS A 199 -9.14 8.18 -1.30
C HIS A 199 -9.09 6.90 -0.48
N ALA A 200 -7.92 6.27 -0.42
CA ALA A 200 -7.68 5.16 0.50
C ALA A 200 -7.45 5.72 1.89
N ASP A 201 -8.14 5.16 2.89
CA ASP A 201 -8.05 5.63 4.27
C ASP A 201 -7.20 4.65 5.09
N PHE A 202 -5.89 4.84 5.05
CA PHE A 202 -4.93 3.96 5.73
C PHE A 202 -4.98 4.09 7.26
N GLU A 203 -5.60 5.15 7.79
CA GLU A 203 -5.77 5.31 9.24
C GLU A 203 -6.90 4.42 9.79
N HIS A 204 -7.72 3.82 8.92
CA HIS A 204 -8.84 2.96 9.28
C HIS A 204 -8.41 1.74 10.10
N THR A 205 -8.94 1.61 11.32
CA THR A 205 -8.57 0.57 12.28
C THR A 205 -9.67 0.31 13.34
N GLN A 206 -9.28 -0.19 14.52
CA GLN A 206 -10.12 -0.34 15.70
C GLN A 206 -10.74 1.00 16.13
N PRO A 207 -11.99 1.00 16.65
CA PRO A 207 -12.79 -0.19 16.97
C PRO A 207 -13.52 -0.82 15.78
N TYR A 208 -13.43 -0.24 14.58
CA TYR A 208 -14.25 -0.67 13.43
C TYR A 208 -13.72 -1.93 12.75
N SER A 209 -12.41 -2.12 12.74
CA SER A 209 -11.75 -3.26 12.09
C SER A 209 -10.52 -3.73 12.87
N SER A 210 -10.21 -5.02 12.78
CA SER A 210 -8.92 -5.58 13.21
C SER A 210 -7.92 -5.70 12.05
N VAL A 211 -8.33 -5.35 10.84
CA VAL A 211 -7.47 -5.27 9.66
C VAL A 211 -6.79 -3.91 9.70
N HIS A 212 -5.46 -3.91 9.64
CA HIS A 212 -4.65 -2.70 9.68
C HIS A 212 -3.87 -2.56 8.37
N ALA A 213 -3.74 -1.34 7.86
CA ALA A 213 -2.97 -1.03 6.66
C ALA A 213 -1.88 -0.01 7.02
N ASP A 214 -0.63 -0.46 7.13
CA ASP A 214 0.51 0.42 7.37
C ASP A 214 1.32 0.67 6.08
N PRO A 215 1.09 1.79 5.37
CA PRO A 215 1.86 2.12 4.17
C PRO A 215 3.34 2.43 4.47
N GLU A 216 3.71 2.82 5.70
CA GLU A 216 5.10 3.05 6.07
C GLU A 216 5.88 1.76 6.23
N ALA A 217 5.28 0.77 6.89
CA ALA A 217 5.84 -0.56 7.05
C ALA A 217 6.04 -1.21 5.68
N LEU A 218 5.03 -1.12 4.80
CA LEU A 218 5.16 -1.61 3.43
C LEU A 218 6.25 -0.85 2.65
N MET A 219 6.29 0.48 2.72
CA MET A 219 7.34 1.28 2.07
C MET A 219 8.74 0.86 2.55
N ALA A 220 8.89 0.59 3.85
CA ALA A 220 10.14 0.12 4.42
C ALA A 220 10.56 -1.24 3.84
N GLU A 221 9.64 -2.19 3.75
CA GLU A 221 9.89 -3.51 3.17
C GLU A 221 10.27 -3.42 1.68
N LEU A 222 9.60 -2.55 0.92
CA LEU A 222 9.85 -2.35 -0.51
C LEU A 222 11.19 -1.67 -0.80
N ALA A 223 11.72 -0.86 0.13
CA ALA A 223 12.93 -0.07 -0.08
C ALA A 223 14.22 -0.88 -0.29
N LYS A 224 14.19 -2.20 -0.08
CA LYS A 224 15.31 -3.11 -0.41
C LYS A 224 15.38 -3.51 -1.87
N ASP A 225 14.32 -3.30 -2.65
CA ASP A 225 14.30 -3.51 -4.10
C ASP A 225 14.62 -2.19 -4.83
N PRO A 226 15.61 -2.17 -5.75
CA PRO A 226 16.05 -0.92 -6.38
C PRO A 226 15.05 -0.32 -7.37
N GLU A 227 14.19 -1.11 -8.00
CA GLU A 227 13.13 -0.58 -8.88
C GLU A 227 12.00 0.02 -8.03
N ALA A 228 11.56 -0.70 -7.00
CA ALA A 228 10.56 -0.21 -6.04
C ALA A 228 11.02 1.07 -5.34
N PHE A 229 12.27 1.11 -4.88
CA PHE A 229 12.88 2.31 -4.30
C PHE A 229 12.83 3.49 -5.28
N ALA A 230 13.21 3.28 -6.54
CA ALA A 230 13.19 4.32 -7.56
C ALA A 230 11.78 4.89 -7.79
N ILE A 231 10.77 4.01 -7.86
CA ILE A 231 9.36 4.40 -8.04
C ILE A 231 8.88 5.25 -6.86
N LEU A 232 9.07 4.77 -5.62
CA LEU A 232 8.67 5.49 -4.41
C LEU A 232 9.40 6.84 -4.31
N TYR A 233 10.70 6.86 -4.57
CA TYR A 233 11.49 8.07 -4.49
C TYR A 233 11.18 9.08 -5.60
N ASP A 234 10.86 8.64 -6.81
CA ASP A 234 10.32 9.49 -7.86
C ASP A 234 8.95 10.08 -7.46
N ALA A 235 8.06 9.26 -6.91
CA ALA A 235 6.73 9.71 -6.47
C ALA A 235 6.82 10.82 -5.41
N GLN A 236 7.67 10.66 -4.39
CA GLN A 236 7.86 11.70 -3.37
C GLN A 236 8.45 13.00 -3.94
N ARG A 237 9.45 12.91 -4.84
CA ARG A 237 10.02 14.09 -5.49
C ARG A 237 9.03 14.78 -6.44
N ALA A 238 8.21 14.01 -7.14
CA ALA A 238 7.13 14.51 -7.98
C ALA A 238 6.04 15.21 -7.15
N TYR A 239 5.68 14.60 -6.00
CA TYR A 239 4.69 15.13 -5.08
C TYR A 239 5.15 16.43 -4.42
N LEU A 240 6.42 16.54 -3.99
CA LEU A 240 6.96 17.81 -3.49
C LEU A 240 6.84 18.95 -4.52
N ALA A 241 7.26 18.70 -5.77
CA ALA A 241 7.15 19.70 -6.83
C ALA A 241 5.68 20.08 -7.09
N TYR A 242 4.77 19.12 -6.98
CA TYR A 242 3.32 19.32 -7.15
C TYR A 242 2.77 20.17 -5.99
N TYR A 243 3.21 19.90 -4.79
CA TYR A 243 2.72 20.56 -3.61
C TYR A 243 3.13 22.04 -3.62
N LEU A 244 4.42 22.31 -3.86
CA LEU A 244 4.97 23.67 -3.89
C LEU A 244 4.32 24.56 -4.94
N GLU A 245 4.04 24.07 -6.15
CA GLU A 245 3.46 24.90 -7.23
C GLU A 245 2.01 25.38 -6.97
N ARG A 246 1.35 24.85 -5.94
CA ARG A 246 0.00 25.24 -5.51
C ARG A 246 -0.02 26.27 -4.40
N LEU A 247 1.06 26.33 -3.62
CA LEU A 247 1.20 27.28 -2.52
C LEU A 247 1.18 28.73 -3.02
N THR A 248 0.65 29.60 -2.16
CA THR A 248 0.72 31.05 -2.37
C THR A 248 2.19 31.53 -2.34
N ARG A 249 2.43 32.79 -2.73
CA ARG A 249 3.77 33.41 -2.61
C ARG A 249 4.27 33.49 -1.16
N ALA A 250 3.39 33.33 -0.17
CA ALA A 250 3.73 33.29 1.24
C ALA A 250 4.02 31.85 1.73
N GLY A 251 3.96 30.84 0.84
CA GLY A 251 4.10 29.45 1.24
C GLY A 251 2.95 28.99 2.14
N ALA A 252 1.74 29.50 1.90
CA ALA A 252 0.51 29.13 2.59
C ALA A 252 -0.46 28.44 1.62
N ASP A 253 -1.41 27.70 2.17
CA ASP A 253 -2.50 27.08 1.42
C ASP A 253 -3.47 28.18 0.95
N PRO A 254 -3.72 28.33 -0.36
CA PRO A 254 -4.67 29.32 -0.87
C PRO A 254 -6.12 29.09 -0.44
N ASP A 255 -6.50 27.85 -0.11
CA ASP A 255 -7.88 27.46 0.15
C ASP A 255 -8.19 27.35 1.65
N TYR A 256 -7.16 27.38 2.52
CA TYR A 256 -7.34 27.29 3.97
C TYR A 256 -7.70 28.64 4.59
N HIS A 257 -8.85 28.68 5.26
CA HIS A 257 -9.43 29.86 5.88
C HIS A 257 -9.80 29.52 7.34
N PRO A 258 -8.82 29.53 8.25
CA PRO A 258 -9.06 29.17 9.64
C PRO A 258 -10.02 30.17 10.30
N GLU A 259 -11.03 29.63 10.97
CA GLU A 259 -11.88 30.43 11.85
C GLU A 259 -11.16 30.71 13.18
N PRO A 260 -11.51 31.83 13.85
CA PRO A 260 -11.05 32.06 15.22
C PRO A 260 -11.51 30.93 16.14
N ASP A 261 -10.62 30.44 16.99
CA ASP A 261 -10.97 29.49 18.04
C ASP A 261 -11.86 30.12 19.13
N LYS A 262 -12.23 29.33 20.14
CA LYS A 262 -13.09 29.78 21.25
C LYS A 262 -12.50 30.96 22.04
N ASP A 263 -11.17 31.12 22.02
CA ASP A 263 -10.45 32.18 22.71
C ASP A 263 -10.13 33.37 21.78
N GLY A 264 -10.59 33.32 20.52
CA GLY A 264 -10.39 34.35 19.50
C GLY A 264 -9.02 34.30 18.80
N THR A 265 -8.24 33.24 19.00
CA THR A 265 -6.96 33.02 18.32
C THR A 265 -7.21 32.42 16.94
N VAL A 266 -6.58 32.99 15.91
CA VAL A 266 -6.66 32.45 14.55
C VAL A 266 -5.41 31.61 14.29
N GLN A 267 -5.60 30.35 13.90
CA GLN A 267 -4.49 29.49 13.51
C GLN A 267 -3.74 30.09 12.31
N PRO A 268 -2.40 30.01 12.27
CA PRO A 268 -1.64 30.44 11.10
C PRO A 268 -2.07 29.71 9.82
N THR A 269 -2.12 30.43 8.70
CA THR A 269 -2.50 29.87 7.39
C THR A 269 -1.45 28.91 6.81
N ASP A 270 -0.29 28.79 7.45
CA ASP A 270 0.84 27.97 7.04
C ASP A 270 1.11 26.76 7.96
N THR A 271 0.48 26.68 9.14
CA THR A 271 0.66 25.55 10.10
C THR A 271 0.59 24.19 9.44
N TRP A 272 -0.42 24.06 8.60
CA TRP A 272 -0.80 22.85 7.93
C TRP A 272 0.06 22.55 6.70
N VAL A 273 0.54 23.59 6.03
CA VAL A 273 1.53 23.48 4.95
C VAL A 273 2.86 23.01 5.49
N ASP A 274 3.23 23.52 6.66
CA ASP A 274 4.43 23.12 7.36
C ASP A 274 4.36 21.63 7.68
N ILE A 275 3.28 21.16 8.33
CA ILE A 275 3.07 19.73 8.63
C ILE A 275 3.19 18.84 7.38
N ASP A 276 2.54 19.20 6.27
CA ASP A 276 2.62 18.37 5.05
C ASP A 276 4.06 18.32 4.48
N LEU A 277 4.78 19.44 4.51
CA LEU A 277 6.18 19.49 4.07
C LEU A 277 7.10 18.70 5.03
N GLU A 278 6.78 18.66 6.32
CA GLU A 278 7.46 17.77 7.27
C GLU A 278 7.27 16.30 6.88
N HIS A 279 6.03 15.85 6.65
CA HIS A 279 5.73 14.46 6.30
C HIS A 279 6.37 14.04 4.97
N LEU A 280 6.23 14.88 3.93
CA LEU A 280 6.88 14.70 2.63
C LEU A 280 8.40 14.50 2.78
N THR A 281 9.00 15.30 3.64
CA THR A 281 10.45 15.26 3.87
C THR A 281 10.86 14.06 4.70
N ASP A 282 10.05 13.69 5.69
CA ASP A 282 10.22 12.46 6.49
C ASP A 282 10.19 11.22 5.58
N ARG A 283 9.29 11.14 4.58
CA ARG A 283 9.26 10.01 3.62
C ARG A 283 10.55 9.87 2.82
N VAL A 284 11.11 10.97 2.33
CA VAL A 284 12.41 10.95 1.61
C VAL A 284 13.55 10.57 2.55
N GLY A 285 13.58 11.11 3.77
CA GLY A 285 14.57 10.75 4.79
C GLY A 285 14.47 9.27 5.19
N ALA A 286 13.26 8.75 5.35
CA ALA A 286 12.99 7.35 5.69
C ALA A 286 13.48 6.39 4.59
N LEU A 287 13.23 6.69 3.30
CA LEU A 287 13.80 5.90 2.20
C LEU A 287 15.33 5.87 2.27
N MET A 288 15.98 7.02 2.47
CA MET A 288 17.44 7.09 2.59
C MET A 288 17.97 6.34 3.82
N ASN A 289 17.25 6.39 4.95
CA ASN A 289 17.54 5.59 6.13
C ASN A 289 17.47 4.09 5.81
N ARG A 290 16.37 3.61 5.20
CA ARG A 290 16.18 2.20 4.86
C ARG A 290 17.26 1.69 3.92
N ARG A 291 17.63 2.46 2.89
CA ARG A 291 18.77 2.17 2.01
C ARG A 291 20.06 1.97 2.79
N ALA A 292 20.41 2.91 3.69
CA ALA A 292 21.63 2.82 4.50
C ALA A 292 21.59 1.64 5.48
N ARG A 293 20.44 1.41 6.12
CA ARG A 293 20.21 0.32 7.07
C ARG A 293 20.35 -1.05 6.39
N TYR A 294 19.69 -1.26 5.26
CA TYR A 294 19.76 -2.51 4.50
C TYR A 294 21.16 -2.77 3.93
N ALA A 295 21.93 -1.74 3.58
CA ALA A 295 23.33 -1.91 3.22
C ALA A 295 24.16 -2.39 4.42
N ARG A 296 23.94 -1.80 5.61
CA ARG A 296 24.63 -2.18 6.85
C ARG A 296 24.28 -3.60 7.31
N GLU A 297 23.03 -4.02 7.14
CA GLU A 297 22.52 -5.33 7.53
C GLU A 297 22.82 -6.43 6.49
N GLY A 298 23.30 -6.06 5.31
CA GLY A 298 23.65 -6.99 4.23
C GLY A 298 22.48 -7.39 3.33
N THR A 299 21.26 -6.92 3.60
CA THR A 299 20.10 -7.08 2.69
C THR A 299 20.38 -6.46 1.33
N ILE A 300 21.05 -5.29 1.31
CA ILE A 300 21.68 -4.73 0.10
C ILE A 300 23.17 -5.08 0.15
N ALA A 301 23.56 -6.12 -0.59
CA ALA A 301 24.93 -6.63 -0.55
C ALA A 301 25.98 -5.67 -1.14
N ASP A 302 25.62 -4.90 -2.17
CA ASP A 302 26.48 -3.91 -2.82
C ASP A 302 25.70 -2.61 -3.05
N LEU A 303 26.02 -1.60 -2.25
CA LEU A 303 25.35 -0.31 -2.29
C LEU A 303 25.55 0.43 -3.62
N ALA A 304 26.72 0.29 -4.26
CA ALA A 304 27.00 0.97 -5.52
C ALA A 304 26.22 0.32 -6.69
N VAL A 305 26.07 -1.02 -6.67
CA VAL A 305 25.22 -1.74 -7.62
C VAL A 305 23.75 -1.38 -7.43
N PHE A 306 23.30 -1.30 -6.18
CA PHE A 306 21.94 -0.85 -5.85
C PHE A 306 21.67 0.57 -6.37
N ASP A 307 22.54 1.54 -6.06
CA ASP A 307 22.37 2.93 -6.50
C ASP A 307 22.36 3.07 -8.03
N LYS A 308 23.22 2.29 -8.70
CA LYS A 308 23.24 2.25 -10.17
C LYS A 308 21.93 1.69 -10.71
N ALA A 309 21.35 0.69 -10.06
CA ALA A 309 20.05 0.15 -10.43
C ALA A 309 18.94 1.18 -10.20
N VAL A 310 18.88 1.81 -9.02
CA VAL A 310 17.92 2.88 -8.71
C VAL A 310 17.99 3.99 -9.76
N ARG A 311 19.20 4.44 -10.12
CA ARG A 311 19.40 5.48 -11.14
C ARG A 311 18.90 5.07 -12.53
N ARG A 312 18.94 3.78 -12.90
CA ARG A 312 18.37 3.30 -14.18
C ARG A 312 16.85 3.34 -14.20
N HIS A 313 16.21 3.13 -13.05
CA HIS A 313 14.74 3.13 -12.93
C HIS A 313 14.17 4.52 -12.60
N THR A 314 15.01 5.45 -12.16
CA THR A 314 14.63 6.85 -11.92
C THR A 314 14.35 7.55 -13.24
N ARG A 315 13.18 8.18 -13.35
CA ARG A 315 12.70 8.85 -14.56
C ARG A 315 13.41 10.17 -14.83
N GLY A 316 13.70 10.95 -13.78
CA GLY A 316 14.28 12.28 -13.94
C GLY A 316 14.12 13.19 -12.71
N ALA A 317 14.34 14.49 -12.94
CA ALA A 317 14.09 15.54 -11.97
C ALA A 317 12.67 16.12 -12.13
N TYR A 318 12.14 16.64 -11.03
CA TYR A 318 10.83 17.31 -10.99
C TYR A 318 11.03 18.73 -10.48
N GLN A 319 10.45 19.71 -11.16
CA GLN A 319 10.50 21.12 -10.77
C GLN A 319 9.08 21.63 -10.57
N ALA A 320 8.88 22.41 -9.51
CA ALA A 320 7.63 23.13 -9.29
C ALA A 320 7.46 24.23 -10.35
N ALA A 321 6.24 24.47 -10.80
CA ALA A 321 5.96 25.58 -11.70
C ALA A 321 6.33 26.95 -11.06
N ALA A 322 6.86 27.86 -11.87
CA ALA A 322 7.20 29.22 -11.44
C ALA A 322 5.99 30.11 -11.14
N ARG A 323 4.79 29.67 -11.54
CA ARG A 323 3.50 30.33 -11.27
C ARG A 323 2.64 29.43 -10.38
N GLN A 324 1.67 30.02 -9.69
CA GLN A 324 0.68 29.25 -8.95
C GLN A 324 -0.19 28.47 -9.93
N LEU A 325 -0.38 27.19 -9.65
CA LEU A 325 -1.36 26.37 -10.36
C LEU A 325 -2.57 26.15 -9.44
N SER A 326 -3.76 26.35 -9.99
CA SER A 326 -5.04 26.02 -9.33
C SER A 326 -5.62 24.69 -9.81
N SER A 327 -4.96 24.02 -10.76
CA SER A 327 -5.37 22.71 -11.26
C SER A 327 -5.17 21.64 -10.19
N ARG A 328 -6.18 20.78 -10.02
CA ARG A 328 -6.15 19.65 -9.09
C ARG A 328 -6.28 18.34 -9.89
N PRO A 329 -5.18 17.83 -10.48
CA PRO A 329 -5.20 16.55 -11.17
C PRO A 329 -5.36 15.40 -10.16
N PRO A 330 -5.90 14.25 -10.59
CA PRO A 330 -5.97 13.04 -9.77
C PRO A 330 -4.63 12.68 -9.13
N VAL A 331 -4.66 12.02 -7.97
CA VAL A 331 -3.45 11.62 -7.22
C VAL A 331 -2.50 10.78 -8.09
N GLY A 332 -3.04 9.86 -8.90
CA GLY A 332 -2.25 9.03 -9.82
C GLY A 332 -1.40 9.86 -10.80
N ASP A 333 -1.98 10.94 -11.33
CA ASP A 333 -1.30 11.84 -12.26
C ASP A 333 -0.14 12.62 -11.60
N ILE A 334 -0.14 12.74 -10.26
CA ILE A 334 0.92 13.43 -9.51
C ILE A 334 2.24 12.68 -9.63
N ALA A 335 2.23 11.37 -9.34
CA ALA A 335 3.42 10.53 -9.43
C ALA A 335 3.81 10.30 -10.89
N GLU A 336 2.84 10.26 -11.81
CA GLU A 336 3.11 10.10 -13.24
C GLU A 336 3.58 11.37 -13.95
N ARG A 337 3.49 12.54 -13.31
CA ARG A 337 3.77 13.86 -13.91
C ARG A 337 5.05 13.90 -14.76
N PRO A 338 5.07 14.61 -15.91
CA PRO A 338 6.27 14.67 -16.74
C PRO A 338 7.51 15.17 -15.99
N VAL A 339 8.66 14.58 -16.27
CA VAL A 339 9.96 15.02 -15.72
C VAL A 339 10.37 16.36 -16.34
N SER A 340 11.01 17.21 -15.55
CA SER A 340 11.53 18.51 -15.99
C SER A 340 12.91 18.41 -16.65
N GLY A 341 13.57 17.26 -16.57
CA GLY A 341 14.90 17.02 -17.13
C GLY A 341 15.62 15.88 -16.43
N PRO A 342 16.93 15.67 -16.71
CA PRO A 342 17.73 14.69 -16.00
C PRO A 342 17.96 15.09 -14.54
N VAL A 343 18.20 14.11 -13.68
CA VAL A 343 18.61 14.35 -12.28
C VAL A 343 20.00 14.98 -12.26
N GLY A 344 20.11 16.16 -11.64
CA GLY A 344 21.39 16.80 -11.35
C GLY A 344 22.01 16.29 -10.05
N GLY A 345 23.33 16.22 -10.01
CA GLY A 345 24.07 15.84 -8.80
C GLY A 345 23.93 14.37 -8.40
N ASP A 346 24.20 14.10 -7.12
CA ASP A 346 23.98 12.78 -6.54
C ASP A 346 22.49 12.56 -6.27
N LEU A 347 21.95 11.47 -6.82
CA LEU A 347 20.55 11.08 -6.64
C LEU A 347 20.30 10.62 -5.19
N MET A 348 21.31 10.02 -4.55
CA MET A 348 21.23 9.53 -3.19
C MET A 348 21.47 10.62 -2.13
N ASP A 349 21.81 11.85 -2.55
CA ASP A 349 21.76 13.03 -1.67
C ASP A 349 20.33 13.58 -1.62
N GLY A 350 19.45 12.90 -0.88
CA GLY A 350 18.03 13.25 -0.75
C GLY A 350 17.81 14.69 -0.29
N ARG A 351 18.62 15.16 0.66
CA ARG A 351 18.61 16.54 1.15
C ARG A 351 18.88 17.54 0.02
N HIS A 352 19.92 17.30 -0.78
CA HIS A 352 20.21 18.15 -1.94
C HIS A 352 19.10 18.13 -2.98
N GLN A 353 18.50 16.97 -3.25
CA GLN A 353 17.37 16.86 -4.18
C GLN A 353 16.16 17.69 -3.71
N LEU A 354 15.78 17.61 -2.43
CA LEU A 354 14.69 18.40 -1.84
C LEU A 354 14.96 19.91 -1.93
N PHE A 355 16.15 20.34 -1.49
CA PHE A 355 16.50 21.77 -1.47
C PHE A 355 16.67 22.36 -2.85
N THR A 356 17.11 21.59 -3.83
CA THR A 356 17.19 22.07 -5.22
C THR A 356 15.81 22.50 -5.73
N VAL A 357 14.75 21.73 -5.40
CA VAL A 357 13.37 22.07 -5.81
C VAL A 357 12.83 23.24 -4.99
N LEU A 358 13.03 23.24 -3.67
CA LEU A 358 12.59 24.33 -2.78
C LEU A 358 13.23 25.66 -3.15
N ASP A 359 14.55 25.69 -3.35
CA ASP A 359 15.30 26.92 -3.66
C ASP A 359 14.91 27.48 -5.03
N ALA A 360 14.70 26.61 -6.02
CA ALA A 360 14.23 27.00 -7.34
C ALA A 360 12.82 27.62 -7.26
N TRP A 361 11.90 26.98 -6.54
CA TRP A 361 10.54 27.46 -6.34
C TRP A 361 10.49 28.79 -5.57
N THR A 362 11.15 28.88 -4.41
CA THR A 362 11.15 30.10 -3.57
C THR A 362 11.68 31.31 -4.34
N LYS A 363 12.75 31.12 -5.11
CA LYS A 363 13.32 32.15 -5.99
C LYS A 363 12.34 32.54 -7.10
N ALA A 364 11.76 31.57 -7.81
CA ALA A 364 10.86 31.83 -8.92
C ALA A 364 9.58 32.56 -8.48
N ARG A 365 9.08 32.24 -7.27
CA ARG A 365 7.84 32.78 -6.72
C ARG A 365 8.03 34.04 -5.87
N ASN A 366 9.28 34.48 -5.68
CA ASN A 366 9.65 35.59 -4.79
C ASN A 366 9.10 35.40 -3.37
N VAL A 367 9.24 34.20 -2.82
CA VAL A 367 8.83 33.89 -1.45
C VAL A 367 9.64 34.76 -0.49
N PRO A 368 9.00 35.36 0.55
CA PRO A 368 9.72 36.17 1.54
C PRO A 368 10.93 35.42 2.11
N ARG A 369 12.09 36.10 2.19
CA ARG A 369 13.35 35.47 2.60
C ARG A 369 13.26 34.73 3.94
N LYS A 370 12.56 35.32 4.91
CA LYS A 370 12.32 34.70 6.22
C LYS A 370 11.58 33.36 6.05
N ARG A 371 10.44 33.38 5.37
CA ARG A 371 9.65 32.16 5.10
C ARG A 371 10.42 31.10 4.32
N ALA A 372 11.21 31.50 3.32
CA ALA A 372 12.06 30.56 2.59
C ALA A 372 13.11 29.89 3.49
N ALA A 373 13.70 30.64 4.43
CA ALA A 373 14.62 30.10 5.42
C ALA A 373 13.90 29.18 6.43
N ASP A 374 12.71 29.57 6.90
CA ASP A 374 11.90 28.78 7.82
C ASP A 374 11.51 27.42 7.19
N LEU A 375 11.01 27.43 5.95
CA LEU A 375 10.70 26.22 5.19
C LEU A 375 11.90 25.32 5.00
N ARG A 376 13.06 25.91 4.66
CA ARG A 376 14.30 25.16 4.48
C ARG A 376 14.72 24.48 5.78
N GLN A 377 14.69 25.20 6.89
CA GLN A 377 15.05 24.68 8.21
C GLN A 377 14.10 23.56 8.63
N LEU A 378 12.79 23.76 8.45
CA LEU A 378 11.76 22.77 8.76
C LEU A 378 11.98 21.46 7.99
N MET A 379 12.16 21.55 6.67
CA MET A 379 12.47 20.37 5.85
C MET A 379 13.80 19.74 6.27
N ASP A 380 14.80 20.54 6.63
CA ASP A 380 16.09 20.04 7.09
C ASP A 380 16.00 19.19 8.35
N ASP A 381 15.35 19.73 9.37
CA ASP A 381 15.22 19.10 10.68
C ASP A 381 14.47 17.77 10.57
N ARG A 382 13.43 17.74 9.72
CA ARG A 382 12.65 16.54 9.44
C ARG A 382 13.42 15.50 8.63
N TYR A 383 14.12 15.92 7.58
CA TYR A 383 14.96 15.01 6.81
C TYR A 383 16.01 14.33 7.70
N VAL A 384 16.71 15.13 8.53
CA VAL A 384 17.72 14.64 9.47
C VAL A 384 17.09 13.72 10.52
N ARG A 385 15.94 14.10 11.09
CA ARG A 385 15.21 13.24 12.01
C ARG A 385 14.88 11.90 11.37
N ALA A 386 14.23 11.86 10.21
CA ALA A 386 13.85 10.60 9.58
C ALA A 386 15.06 9.75 9.14
N LEU A 387 16.15 10.42 8.72
CA LEU A 387 17.40 9.75 8.34
C LEU A 387 18.08 9.05 9.53
N TRP A 388 18.03 9.63 10.73
CA TRP A 388 18.81 9.17 11.89
C TRP A 388 17.98 8.57 13.04
N MET A 389 16.71 8.94 13.14
CA MET A 389 15.80 8.64 14.25
C MET A 389 14.48 8.10 13.68
N THR A 390 14.50 6.84 13.26
CA THR A 390 13.28 6.07 12.99
C THR A 390 13.31 4.80 13.85
N PHE A 391 12.24 4.65 14.63
CA PHE A 391 12.01 3.61 15.64
C PHE A 391 11.73 2.25 14.99
#